data_AF-A0A833D7F1-F1
#
_entry.id   AF-A0A833D7F1-F1
#
_cell.length_a   1.000
_cell.length_b   1.000
_cell.length_c   1.000
_cell.angle_alpha   90.00
_cell.angle_beta   90.00
_cell.angle_gamma   90.00
#
_symmetry.space_group_name_H-M   'P 1'
#
loop_
_entity.id
_entity.type
_entity.pdbx_description
1 polymer ?
#
loop_
_entity_poly.entity_id
_entity_poly.type
_entity_poly.pdbx_seq_one_letter_code
_entity_poly.pdbx_strand_id
1 'polypeptide(L)' 'MATLGSQLSLDRRSDKRSDAAWMADRLHEPASRFLLLIDLKPAIHSSEDQRMGSIRWFSGPDLKELRIDT' A
#
# COMPACT_ATOMS: atom_id res chain seq x y z
N MET A 1 -2.43 -16.81 22.82
CA MET A 1 -1.21 -16.00 22.91
C MET A 1 -1.39 -14.82 21.97
N ALA A 2 -1.39 -13.58 22.46
CA ALA A 2 -1.58 -12.41 21.61
C ALA A 2 -0.24 -12.05 20.94
N THR A 3 -0.17 -12.15 19.62
CA THR A 3 1.00 -11.76 18.85
C THR A 3 0.99 -10.24 18.70
N LEU A 4 1.76 -9.52 19.53
CA LEU A 4 1.98 -8.08 19.38
C LEU A 4 2.98 -7.85 18.26
N GLY A 5 2.50 -7.40 17.10
CA GLY A 5 3.33 -6.92 15.99
C GLY A 5 3.54 -5.41 16.05
N SER A 6 4.45 -4.88 15.22
CA SER A 6 4.60 -3.44 15.06
C SER A 6 3.35 -2.82 14.43
N GLN A 7 2.81 -1.78 15.06
CA GLN A 7 1.69 -1.02 14.50
C GLN A 7 2.22 0.17 13.71
N LEU A 8 1.89 0.23 12.42
CA LEU A 8 2.09 1.42 11.61
C LEU A 8 0.87 2.34 11.77
N SER A 9 1.09 3.57 12.25
CA SER A 9 0.06 4.61 12.28
C SER A 9 0.35 5.65 11.19
N LEU A 10 -0.65 5.97 10.39
CA LEU A 10 -0.55 6.95 9.32
C LEU A 10 -1.42 8.17 9.67
N ASP A 11 -0.89 9.36 9.44
CA ASP A 11 -1.71 10.57 9.41
C ASP A 11 -2.60 10.52 8.16
N ARG A 12 -3.91 10.61 8.37
CA ARG A 12 -4.90 10.54 7.29
C ARG A 12 -4.87 11.75 6.36
N ARG A 13 -4.22 12.86 6.75
CA ARG A 13 -4.11 14.10 5.96
C ARG A 13 -5.42 14.45 5.26
N SER A 14 -6.53 14.44 6.00
CA SER A 14 -7.86 14.65 5.43
C SER A 14 -8.03 16.04 4.81
N ASP A 15 -7.22 17.01 5.24
CA ASP A 15 -7.07 18.35 4.66
C ASP A 15 -6.67 18.33 3.18
N LYS A 16 -6.01 17.25 2.72
CA LYS A 16 -5.49 17.13 1.35
C LYS A 16 -6.41 16.39 0.38
N ARG A 17 -7.56 15.88 0.84
CA ARG A 17 -8.47 15.08 -0.02
C ARG A 17 -9.04 15.84 -1.21
N SER A 18 -9.18 17.16 -1.09
CA SER A 18 -9.67 18.04 -2.16
C SER A 18 -8.56 18.75 -2.94
N ASP A 19 -7.29 18.51 -2.59
CA ASP A 19 -6.12 19.14 -3.22
C ASP A 19 -5.65 18.26 -4.39
N ALA A 20 -6.20 18.52 -5.58
CA ALA A 20 -5.95 17.71 -6.76
C ALA A 20 -4.47 17.71 -7.17
N ALA A 21 -3.78 18.85 -7.04
CA ALA A 21 -2.35 18.95 -7.35
C ALA A 21 -1.53 18.08 -6.39
N TRP A 22 -1.81 18.16 -5.08
CA TRP A 22 -1.15 17.32 -4.09
C TRP A 22 -1.35 15.83 -4.36
N MET A 23 -2.56 15.41 -4.72
CA MET A 23 -2.84 14.01 -5.07
C MET A 23 -2.05 13.54 -6.30
N ALA A 24 -2.02 14.36 -7.36
CA ALA A 24 -1.26 14.06 -8.57
C ALA A 24 0.24 13.92 -8.26
N ASP A 25 0.81 14.81 -7.45
CA ASP A 25 2.22 14.75 -7.05
C ASP A 25 2.51 13.47 -6.25
N ARG A 26 1.62 13.08 -5.33
CA ARG A 26 1.80 11.84 -4.55
C ARG A 26 1.70 10.59 -5.42
N LEU A 27 0.86 10.56 -6.45
CA LEU A 27 0.79 9.41 -7.36
C LEU A 27 2.12 9.15 -8.09
N HIS A 28 2.88 10.21 -8.39
CA HIS A 28 4.15 10.12 -9.12
C HIS A 28 5.39 10.02 -8.22
N GLU A 29 5.25 10.24 -6.92
CA GLU A 29 6.34 10.20 -5.94
C GLU A 29 6.89 8.76 -5.76
N PRO A 30 8.19 8.49 -5.97
CA PRO A 30 8.78 7.16 -5.80
C PRO A 30 8.64 6.57 -4.38
N ALA A 31 8.52 7.44 -3.38
CA ALA A 31 8.29 7.04 -1.99
C ALA A 31 6.85 6.63 -1.69
N SER A 32 5.89 6.88 -2.60
CA SER A 32 4.50 6.46 -2.41
C SER A 32 4.35 4.95 -2.35
N ARG A 33 3.37 4.50 -1.58
CA ARG A 33 3.06 3.10 -1.36
C ARG A 33 1.59 2.84 -1.63
N PHE A 34 1.32 1.76 -2.34
CA PHE A 34 -0.01 1.39 -2.80
C PHE A 34 -0.45 0.07 -2.15
N LEU A 35 -1.74 -0.01 -1.83
CA LEU A 35 -2.42 -1.24 -1.44
C LEU A 35 -3.23 -1.74 -2.62
N LEU A 36 -2.86 -2.91 -3.14
CA LEU A 36 -3.67 -3.58 -4.15
C LEU A 36 -4.75 -4.41 -3.46
N LEU A 37 -6.00 -4.19 -3.87
CA LEU A 37 -7.16 -4.95 -3.41
C LEU A 37 -7.73 -5.78 -4.56
N ILE A 38 -8.03 -7.05 -4.29
CA ILE A 38 -8.77 -7.96 -5.20
C ILE A 38 -10.00 -8.43 -4.43
N ASP A 39 -11.19 -8.12 -4.92
CA ASP A 39 -12.46 -8.37 -4.19
C ASP A 39 -12.42 -7.86 -2.75
N LEU A 40 -11.92 -6.63 -2.57
CA LEU A 40 -11.75 -5.95 -1.28
C LEU A 40 -10.76 -6.64 -0.30
N LYS A 41 -9.99 -7.63 -0.77
CA LYS A 41 -8.95 -8.29 0.02
C LYS A 41 -7.57 -7.73 -0.34
N PRO A 42 -6.74 -7.34 0.64
CA PRO A 42 -5.39 -6.87 0.35
C PRO A 42 -4.52 -8.02 -0.14
N ALA A 43 -3.63 -7.73 -1.08
CA ALA A 43 -2.56 -8.65 -1.42
C ALA A 43 -1.63 -8.85 -0.21
N ILE A 44 -1.29 -10.11 0.07
CA ILE A 44 -0.45 -10.51 1.21
C ILE A 44 0.88 -11.05 0.69
N HIS A 45 1.97 -10.71 1.36
CA HIS A 45 3.26 -11.38 1.22
C HIS A 45 3.34 -12.48 2.28
N SER A 46 3.55 -13.72 1.84
CA SER A 46 3.72 -14.88 2.72
C SER A 46 5.20 -15.18 2.91
N SER A 47 5.59 -15.59 4.12
CA SER A 47 6.91 -16.16 4.37
C SER A 47 7.11 -17.48 3.61
N GLU A 48 8.36 -17.90 3.42
CA GLU A 48 8.72 -19.13 2.71
C GLU A 48 8.09 -20.39 3.35
N ASP A 49 7.99 -20.41 4.68
CA ASP A 49 7.33 -21.48 5.45
C ASP A 49 5.80 -21.33 5.55
N GLN A 50 5.23 -20.27 4.97
CA GLN A 50 3.81 -19.91 4.95
C GLN A 50 3.18 -19.71 6.35
N ARG A 51 3.99 -19.57 7.39
CA ARG A 51 3.48 -19.39 8.76
C ARG A 51 3.18 -17.93 9.09
N MET A 52 3.70 -16.99 8.29
CA MET A 52 3.50 -15.56 8.50
C MET A 52 3.03 -14.89 7.21
N GLY A 53 2.09 -13.95 7.36
CA GLY A 53 1.61 -13.10 6.27
C GLY A 53 1.67 -11.64 6.69
N SER A 54 2.13 -10.77 5.79
CA SER A 54 2.10 -9.32 5.96
C SER A 54 1.42 -8.66 4.77
N ILE A 55 0.84 -7.47 4.97
CA ILE A 55 0.28 -6.70 3.86
C ILE A 55 1.41 -6.39 2.87
N ARG A 56 1.19 -6.73 1.59
CA ARG A 56 2.14 -6.39 0.53
C ARG A 56 1.91 -4.94 0.10
N TRP A 57 2.93 -4.12 0.31
CA TRP A 57 2.98 -2.76 -0.21
C TRP A 57 3.63 -2.75 -1.59
N PHE A 58 3.06 -1.99 -2.51
CA PHE A 58 3.56 -1.83 -3.87
C PHE A 58 4.12 -0.42 -4.07
N SER A 59 5.12 -0.30 -4.93
CA SER A 59 5.61 0.94 -5.52
C SER A 59 4.96 1.19 -6.88
N GLY A 60 5.10 2.41 -7.42
CA GLY A 60 4.65 2.73 -8.78
C GLY A 60 5.22 1.79 -9.85
N PRO A 61 6.55 1.48 -9.85
CA PRO A 61 7.12 0.47 -10.74
C PRO A 61 6.48 -0.91 -10.63
N ASP A 62 6.19 -1.40 -9.42
CA ASP A 62 5.56 -2.71 -9.24
C ASP A 62 4.16 -2.75 -9.90
N LEU A 63 3.40 -1.66 -9.82
CA LEU A 63 2.08 -1.57 -10.46
C LEU A 63 2.18 -1.59 -11.99
N LYS A 64 3.19 -0.93 -12.56
CA LYS A 64 3.46 -0.97 -14.01
C LYS A 64 3.83 -2.37 -14.49
N GLU A 65 4.63 -3.12 -13.73
CA GLU A 65 4.97 -4.51 -14.05
C GLU A 65 3.71 -5.41 -14.06
N LEU A 66 2.77 -5.14 -13.16
CA LEU A 66 1.47 -5.81 -13.10
C LEU A 66 0.46 -5.31 -14.13
N ARG A 67 0.84 -4.32 -14.96
CA ARG A 67 -0.03 -3.66 -15.97
C ARG A 67 -1.27 -3.03 -15.34
N ILE A 68 -1.10 -2.41 -14.19
CA ILE A 68 -2.13 -1.63 -13.49
C ILE A 68 -1.82 -0.15 -13.74
N ASP A 69 -2.73 0.54 -14.40
CA ASP A 69 -2.64 1.98 -14.61
C ASP A 69 -2.99 2.73 -13.30
N THR A 70 -2.22 3.77 -12.99
CA THR A 70 -2.34 4.61 -11.77
C THR A 70 -2.61 6.06 -12.12
#